data_AF-A0AAX4L3P6-F1
#
_entry.id   AF-A0AAX4L3P6-F1
#
_cell.length_a   1.000
_cell.length_b   1.000
_cell.length_c   1.000
_cell.angle_alpha   90.00
_cell.angle_beta   90.00
_cell.angle_gamma   90.00
#
_symmetry.space_group_name_H-M   'P 1'
#
loop_
_entity.id
_entity.type
_entity.pdbx_description
1 polymer ?
#
loop_
_entity_poly.entity_id
_entity_poly.type
_entity_poly.pdbx_seq_one_letter_code
_entity_poly.pdbx_strand_id
1 'polypeptide(L)'
;MSLEIENITQIFSNSTFTYLIWYINLNGSYYYPPGVNLDNLSYPKAFFYISQVGEDEINRSVNLTLYAEENSTYIYTGLQMLTYGNYINWTLYVNNSGVPSRIFLYQYIGNDLVSNTTYVLLRSNLINKTVTIYFPSNVTLSTGKQAPLLVGNVIFSTIFGKVEEVIIGVGAVALVIILLFRKTNVKQN
;
A
#
# COMPACT_ATOMS: atom_id res chain seq x y z
N MET A 1 18.30 -0.45 4.98
CA MET A 1 17.38 -1.56 5.28
C MET A 1 16.12 -0.99 5.90
N SER A 2 14.96 -1.40 5.42
CA SER A 2 13.65 -1.00 5.92
C SER A 2 12.87 -2.23 6.38
N LEU A 3 12.09 -2.07 7.44
CA LEU A 3 11.11 -3.05 7.90
C LEU A 3 9.72 -2.45 7.73
N GLU A 4 8.84 -3.21 7.09
CA GLU A 4 7.43 -2.89 6.95
C GLU A 4 6.61 -3.86 7.78
N ILE A 5 5.64 -3.35 8.54
CA ILE A 5 4.73 -4.15 9.35
C ILE A 5 3.32 -3.75 8.95
N GLU A 6 2.48 -4.72 8.61
CA GLU A 6 1.07 -4.51 8.31
C GLU A 6 0.23 -5.25 9.36
N ASN A 7 -0.69 -4.57 10.05
CA ASN A 7 -1.51 -5.16 11.10
C ASN A 7 -2.99 -4.86 10.87
N ILE A 8 -3.79 -5.90 10.62
CA ILE A 8 -5.24 -5.78 10.49
C ILE A 8 -5.83 -5.36 11.83
N THR A 9 -6.50 -4.21 11.86
CA THR A 9 -7.11 -3.66 13.07
C THR A 9 -8.60 -4.01 13.19
N GLN A 10 -9.30 -4.06 12.05
CA GLN A 10 -10.73 -4.34 12.00
C GLN A 10 -11.10 -4.99 10.67
N ILE A 11 -11.95 -6.01 10.73
CA ILE A 11 -12.58 -6.64 9.57
C ILE A 11 -14.07 -6.31 9.62
N PHE A 12 -14.64 -5.83 8.52
CA PHE A 12 -16.06 -5.49 8.40
C PHE A 12 -16.84 -6.65 7.78
N SER A 13 -18.17 -6.64 7.93
CA SER A 13 -19.06 -7.69 7.45
C SER A 13 -19.11 -7.83 5.92
N ASN A 14 -18.67 -6.81 5.16
CA ASN A 14 -18.59 -6.81 3.71
C ASN A 14 -17.21 -7.23 3.17
N SER A 15 -16.41 -7.93 4.00
CA SER A 15 -15.05 -8.37 3.67
C SER A 15 -14.04 -7.25 3.41
N THR A 16 -14.36 -5.98 3.70
CA THR A 16 -13.32 -4.95 3.80
C THR A 16 -12.63 -5.05 5.14
N PHE A 17 -11.41 -4.52 5.23
CA PHE A 17 -10.66 -4.46 6.47
C PHE A 17 -9.79 -3.22 6.53
N THR A 18 -9.64 -2.64 7.73
CA THR A 18 -8.61 -1.64 8.01
C THR A 18 -7.37 -2.32 8.54
N TYR A 19 -6.22 -1.77 8.17
CA TYR A 19 -4.94 -2.20 8.72
C TYR A 19 -4.03 -1.00 8.95
N LEU A 20 -3.15 -1.12 9.93
CA LEU A 20 -2.07 -0.18 10.19
C LEU A 20 -0.83 -0.63 9.45
N ILE A 21 -0.08 0.32 8.90
CA ILE A 21 1.21 0.08 8.25
C ILE A 21 2.30 0.88 8.95
N TRP A 22 3.36 0.22 9.40
CA TRP A 22 4.56 0.87 9.94
C TRP A 22 5.70 0.76 8.95
N TYR A 23 6.34 1.89 8.70
CA TYR A 23 7.60 1.97 7.96
C TYR A 23 8.73 2.29 8.93
N ILE A 24 9.65 1.35 9.08
CA ILE A 24 10.77 1.43 10.02
C ILE A 24 12.06 1.49 9.21
N ASN A 25 12.80 2.60 9.33
CA ASN A 25 14.13 2.73 8.76
C ASN A 25 15.16 2.19 9.76
N LEU A 26 15.65 0.98 9.51
CA LEU A 26 16.61 0.32 10.40
C LEU A 26 18.00 0.97 10.35
N ASN A 27 18.38 1.53 9.20
CA ASN A 27 19.66 2.25 9.06
C ASN A 27 19.64 3.57 9.83
N GLY A 28 18.52 4.29 9.74
CA GLY A 28 18.31 5.55 10.44
C GLY A 28 17.92 5.37 11.91
N SER A 29 17.61 4.15 12.35
CA SER A 29 17.09 3.85 13.69
C SER A 29 15.85 4.70 14.05
N TYR A 30 14.94 4.87 13.08
CA TYR A 30 13.69 5.59 13.28
C TYR A 30 12.51 4.96 12.55
N TYR A 31 11.29 5.26 13.01
CA TYR A 31 10.05 4.89 12.35
C TYR A 31 9.09 6.09 12.25
N TYR A 32 8.17 6.05 11.29
CA TYR A 32 7.10 7.02 11.16
C TYR A 32 5.85 6.57 11.94
N PRO A 33 4.98 7.49 12.41
CA PRO A 33 3.67 7.10 12.93
C PRO A 33 2.95 6.18 11.93
N PRO A 34 2.22 5.12 12.36
CA PRO A 34 1.60 4.21 11.40
C PRO A 34 0.58 4.90 10.52
N GLY A 35 0.56 4.53 9.23
CA GLY A 35 -0.52 4.88 8.31
C GLY A 35 -1.72 3.98 8.56
N VAL A 36 -2.94 4.49 8.32
CA VAL A 36 -4.17 3.71 8.34
C VAL A 36 -4.61 3.48 6.89
N ASN A 37 -4.72 2.22 6.49
CA ASN A 37 -5.15 1.83 5.15
C ASN A 37 -6.43 0.99 5.21
N LEU A 38 -7.12 0.90 4.08
CA LEU A 38 -8.34 0.10 3.89
C LEU A 38 -8.19 -0.77 2.64
N ASP A 39 -8.54 -2.05 2.75
CA ASP A 39 -8.48 -2.99 1.63
C ASP A 39 -9.62 -4.02 1.69
N ASN A 40 -9.68 -4.95 0.73
CA ASN A 40 -10.70 -6.00 0.65
C ASN A 40 -10.09 -7.40 0.75
N LEU A 41 -10.59 -8.27 1.63
CA LEU A 41 -10.07 -9.62 1.83
C LEU A 41 -10.21 -10.52 0.61
N SER A 42 -11.29 -10.34 -0.16
CA SER A 42 -11.52 -11.13 -1.37
C SER A 42 -10.55 -10.74 -2.49
N TYR A 43 -10.10 -9.49 -2.48
CA TYR A 43 -9.23 -8.94 -3.50
C TYR A 43 -8.36 -7.81 -2.91
N PRO A 44 -7.32 -8.16 -2.13
CA PRO A 44 -6.48 -7.13 -1.55
C PRO A 44 -5.70 -6.48 -2.68
N LYS A 45 -5.42 -5.18 -2.61
CA LYS A 45 -4.60 -4.47 -3.59
C LYS A 45 -3.25 -4.11 -3.02
N ALA A 46 -3.25 -3.48 -1.84
CA ALA A 46 -2.07 -2.95 -1.18
C ALA A 46 -1.53 -3.91 -0.10
N PHE A 47 -2.40 -4.59 0.63
CA PHE A 47 -1.99 -5.49 1.72
C PHE A 47 -1.35 -6.78 1.19
N PHE A 48 -0.10 -7.09 1.51
CA PHE A 48 0.69 -8.08 0.77
C PHE A 48 0.14 -9.53 0.75
N TYR A 49 -0.81 -9.86 1.62
CA TYR A 49 -1.52 -11.15 1.58
C TYR A 49 -2.19 -11.42 0.23
N ILE A 50 -2.09 -12.65 -0.27
CA ILE A 50 -2.73 -13.14 -1.49
C ILE A 50 -3.75 -14.21 -1.12
N SER A 51 -5.04 -13.91 -1.28
CA SER A 51 -6.14 -14.83 -0.98
C SER A 51 -6.32 -15.94 -2.02
N GLN A 52 -5.90 -15.68 -3.26
CA GLN A 52 -6.10 -16.54 -4.44
C GLN A 52 -4.79 -17.20 -4.87
N VAL A 53 -4.17 -17.95 -3.96
CA VAL A 53 -2.91 -18.63 -4.24
C VAL A 53 -3.11 -19.76 -5.25
N GLY A 54 -2.23 -19.84 -6.25
CA GLY A 54 -2.26 -20.84 -7.30
C GLY A 54 -3.04 -20.42 -8.55
N GLU A 55 -3.77 -19.30 -8.53
CA GLU A 55 -4.39 -18.76 -9.75
C GLU A 55 -3.32 -18.29 -10.75
N ASP A 56 -3.58 -18.49 -12.04
CA ASP A 56 -2.65 -18.13 -13.14
C ASP A 56 -2.37 -16.63 -13.19
N GLU A 57 -3.40 -15.82 -12.91
CA GLU A 57 -3.30 -14.36 -12.86
C GLU A 57 -3.95 -13.84 -11.58
N ILE A 58 -3.21 -13.02 -10.84
CA ILE A 58 -3.73 -12.26 -9.71
C ILE A 58 -3.53 -10.78 -9.99
N ASN A 59 -4.61 -10.03 -9.95
CA ASN A 59 -4.57 -8.59 -10.18
C ASN A 59 -4.45 -7.88 -8.82
N ARG A 60 -3.46 -7.00 -8.71
CA ARG A 60 -3.07 -6.25 -7.50
C ARG A 60 -2.90 -4.78 -7.88
N SER A 61 -2.05 -4.04 -7.19
CA SER A 61 -1.52 -2.77 -7.73
C SER A 61 -0.76 -2.95 -9.06
N VAL A 62 -0.37 -4.19 -9.38
CA VAL A 62 0.19 -4.66 -10.64
C VAL A 62 -0.45 -6.00 -11.00
N ASN A 63 -0.61 -6.32 -12.29
CA ASN A 63 -0.99 -7.66 -12.70
C ASN A 63 0.19 -8.61 -12.49
N LEU A 64 -0.02 -9.67 -11.72
CA LEU A 64 0.96 -10.70 -11.47
C LEU A 64 0.51 -12.00 -12.14
N THR A 65 1.43 -12.67 -12.81
CA THR A 65 1.23 -13.97 -13.45
C THR A 65 2.00 -15.03 -12.68
N LEU A 66 1.40 -16.19 -12.47
CA LEU A 66 2.06 -17.36 -11.88
C LEU A 66 3.17 -17.83 -12.83
N TYR A 67 4.41 -17.81 -12.35
CA TYR A 67 5.58 -18.21 -13.10
C TYR A 67 5.98 -19.66 -12.80
N ALA A 68 5.93 -20.06 -11.53
CA ALA A 68 6.31 -21.40 -11.10
C ALA A 68 5.70 -21.77 -9.73
N GLU A 69 5.65 -23.07 -9.44
CA GLU A 69 5.38 -23.61 -8.12
C GLU A 69 6.53 -24.55 -7.71
N GLU A 70 7.17 -24.25 -6.58
CA GLU A 70 8.29 -25.03 -6.06
C GLU A 70 8.14 -25.23 -4.54
N ASN A 71 8.13 -26.49 -4.07
CA ASN A 71 8.10 -26.81 -2.64
C ASN A 71 6.99 -26.07 -1.86
N SER A 72 5.76 -26.09 -2.36
CA SER A 72 4.59 -25.38 -1.78
C SER A 72 4.75 -23.85 -1.72
N THR A 73 5.62 -23.29 -2.56
CA THR A 73 5.81 -21.85 -2.78
C THR A 73 5.43 -21.50 -4.22
N TYR A 74 4.52 -20.56 -4.36
CA TYR A 74 4.04 -20.02 -5.63
C TYR A 74 4.86 -18.77 -5.96
N ILE A 75 5.45 -18.75 -7.15
CA ILE A 75 6.30 -17.67 -7.63
C ILE A 75 5.48 -16.87 -8.64
N TYR A 76 5.18 -15.62 -8.30
CA TYR A 76 4.44 -14.70 -9.15
C TYR A 76 5.38 -13.63 -9.70
N THR A 77 5.19 -13.26 -10.97
CA THR A 77 5.94 -12.19 -11.61
C THR A 77 5.02 -11.13 -12.21
N GLY A 78 5.43 -9.87 -12.25
CA GLY A 78 4.66 -8.83 -12.92
C GLY A 78 5.47 -7.61 -13.27
N LEU A 79 4.91 -6.78 -14.15
CA LEU A 79 5.59 -5.61 -14.68
C LEU A 79 4.74 -4.36 -14.42
N GLN A 80 5.30 -3.41 -13.68
CA GLN A 80 4.68 -2.11 -13.44
C GLN A 80 5.41 -1.04 -14.24
N MET A 81 4.74 -0.46 -15.23
CA MET A 81 5.27 0.69 -15.96
C MET A 81 5.10 1.96 -15.11
N LEU A 82 6.19 2.70 -14.89
CA LEU A 82 6.16 4.02 -14.25
C LEU A 82 6.07 5.12 -15.31
N THR A 83 6.94 5.05 -16.32
CA THR A 83 6.94 5.91 -17.52
C THR A 83 7.54 5.13 -18.70
N TYR A 84 7.56 5.72 -19.90
CA TYR A 84 8.19 5.07 -21.06
C TYR A 84 9.67 4.78 -20.79
N GLY A 85 10.05 3.51 -20.88
CA GLY A 85 11.40 3.04 -20.57
C GLY A 85 11.74 3.01 -19.08
N ASN A 86 10.81 3.27 -18.15
CA ASN A 86 11.03 3.14 -16.70
C ASN A 86 9.98 2.20 -16.11
N TYR A 87 10.43 1.06 -15.57
CA TYR A 87 9.53 0.02 -15.10
C TYR A 87 10.07 -0.71 -13.88
N ILE A 88 9.18 -1.32 -13.11
CA ILE A 88 9.51 -2.19 -11.98
C ILE A 88 9.10 -3.61 -12.34
N ASN A 89 10.06 -4.54 -12.27
CA ASN A 89 9.82 -5.97 -12.34
C ASN A 89 9.59 -6.51 -10.92
N TRP A 90 8.44 -7.13 -10.71
CA TRP A 90 7.99 -7.71 -9.45
C TRP A 90 8.22 -9.21 -9.47
N THR A 91 8.76 -9.76 -8.38
CA THR A 91 8.80 -11.21 -8.15
C THR A 91 8.40 -11.51 -6.72
N LEU A 92 7.32 -12.25 -6.51
CA LEU A 92 6.77 -12.59 -5.19
C LEU A 92 6.86 -14.09 -4.97
N TYR A 93 7.32 -14.49 -3.79
CA TYR A 93 7.37 -15.88 -3.35
C TYR A 93 6.33 -16.09 -2.26
N VAL A 94 5.26 -16.81 -2.54
CA VAL A 94 4.05 -16.89 -1.70
C VAL A 94 3.84 -18.32 -1.23
N ASN A 95 3.66 -18.55 0.06
CA ASN A 95 3.34 -19.90 0.53
C ASN A 95 1.87 -20.27 0.27
N ASN A 96 1.53 -21.54 0.45
CA ASN A 96 0.16 -22.07 0.32
C ASN A 96 -0.91 -21.38 1.18
N SER A 97 -0.51 -20.60 2.19
CA SER A 97 -1.41 -19.87 3.07
C SER A 97 -1.62 -18.42 2.61
N GLY A 98 -1.06 -18.01 1.48
CA GLY A 98 -1.21 -16.66 0.92
C GLY A 98 -0.28 -15.62 1.51
N VAL A 99 0.70 -16.04 2.32
CA VAL A 99 1.66 -15.11 2.94
C VAL A 99 2.91 -15.07 2.07
N PRO A 100 3.29 -13.90 1.52
CA PRO A 100 4.57 -13.76 0.86
C PRO A 100 5.71 -13.98 1.85
N SER A 101 6.73 -14.71 1.41
CA SER A 101 7.98 -14.93 2.14
C SER A 101 9.05 -13.92 1.70
N ARG A 102 9.05 -13.55 0.41
CA ARG A 102 9.99 -12.61 -0.20
C ARG A 102 9.33 -11.87 -1.36
N ILE A 103 9.65 -10.60 -1.52
CA ILE A 103 9.26 -9.78 -2.67
C ILE A 103 10.51 -9.08 -3.20
N PHE A 104 10.77 -9.22 -4.49
CA PHE A 104 11.83 -8.53 -5.19
C PHE A 104 11.23 -7.52 -6.16
N LEU A 105 11.67 -6.27 -6.03
CA LEU A 105 11.31 -5.18 -6.92
C LEU A 105 12.59 -4.67 -7.58
N TYR A 106 12.71 -4.86 -8.88
CA TYR A 106 13.84 -4.38 -9.68
C TYR A 106 13.36 -3.27 -10.60
N GLN A 107 13.83 -2.05 -10.37
CA GLN A 107 13.50 -0.91 -11.21
C GLN A 107 14.55 -0.72 -12.28
N TYR A 108 14.10 -0.62 -13.52
CA TYR A 108 14.94 -0.42 -14.70
C TYR A 108 14.62 0.89 -15.39
N ILE A 109 15.65 1.54 -15.94
CA ILE A 109 15.53 2.60 -16.93
C ILE A 109 16.22 2.12 -18.21
N GLY A 110 15.44 1.86 -19.26
CA GLY A 110 15.90 1.11 -20.43
C GLY A 110 16.32 -0.30 -20.03
N ASN A 111 17.61 -0.60 -20.18
CA ASN A 111 18.21 -1.87 -19.79
C ASN A 111 18.99 -1.78 -18.47
N ASP A 112 19.10 -0.59 -17.88
CA ASP A 112 19.93 -0.35 -16.70
C ASP A 112 19.11 -0.56 -15.42
N LEU A 113 19.60 -1.42 -14.53
CA LEU A 113 19.04 -1.58 -13.19
C LEU A 113 19.41 -0.37 -12.33
N VAL A 114 18.43 0.45 -11.98
CA VAL A 114 18.65 1.69 -11.22
C VAL A 114 18.30 1.57 -9.75
N SER A 115 17.46 0.61 -9.38
CA SER A 115 17.11 0.33 -7.98
C SER A 115 16.74 -1.13 -7.80
N ASN A 116 17.14 -1.70 -6.67
CA ASN A 116 16.65 -2.99 -6.22
C ASN A 116 16.09 -2.84 -4.80
N THR A 117 14.95 -3.47 -4.55
CA THR A 117 14.37 -3.52 -3.21
C THR A 117 13.92 -4.94 -2.94
N THR A 118 14.34 -5.48 -1.80
CA THR A 118 13.93 -6.81 -1.34
C THR A 118 13.18 -6.65 -0.04
N TYR A 119 11.94 -7.14 -0.02
CA TYR A 119 11.15 -7.27 1.21
C TYR A 119 11.24 -8.71 1.67
N VAL A 120 11.65 -8.90 2.92
CA VAL A 120 11.53 -10.18 3.61
C VAL A 120 10.38 -10.02 4.60
N LEU A 121 9.26 -10.69 4.33
CA LEU A 121 8.10 -10.58 5.19
C LEU A 121 8.26 -11.58 6.34
N LEU A 122 8.36 -11.05 7.55
CA LEU A 122 8.38 -11.85 8.76
C LEU A 122 6.95 -12.31 9.06
N ARG A 123 6.75 -13.64 9.11
CA ARG A 123 5.47 -14.24 9.52
C ARG A 123 5.18 -13.85 10.97
N SER A 124 4.35 -12.85 11.17
CA SER A 124 3.77 -12.52 12.48
C SER A 124 2.32 -12.98 12.51
N ASN A 125 1.86 -13.43 13.68
CA ASN A 125 0.54 -14.01 13.85
C ASN A 125 -0.49 -12.86 13.96
N LEU A 126 -0.88 -12.28 12.81
CA LEU A 126 -1.63 -11.01 12.70
C LEU A 126 -3.09 -11.06 13.20
N ILE A 127 -3.62 -12.24 13.55
CA ILE A 127 -5.02 -12.40 14.00
C ILE A 127 -5.11 -12.49 15.53
N ASN A 128 -3.99 -12.46 16.26
CA ASN A 128 -4.03 -12.48 17.71
C ASN A 128 -3.83 -11.07 18.31
N LYS A 129 -4.92 -10.49 18.81
CA LYS A 129 -4.95 -9.18 19.50
C LYS A 129 -4.02 -9.08 20.72
N THR A 130 -3.53 -10.21 21.23
CA THR A 130 -2.60 -10.24 22.37
C THR A 130 -1.12 -10.23 21.96
N VAL A 131 -0.81 -10.30 20.66
CA VAL A 131 0.57 -10.30 20.18
C VAL A 131 1.07 -8.86 20.09
N THR A 132 2.15 -8.58 20.82
CA THR A 132 2.85 -7.30 20.70
C THR A 132 3.59 -7.26 19.37
N ILE A 133 3.34 -6.21 18.58
CA ILE A 133 4.09 -5.95 17.35
C ILE A 133 5.57 -5.81 17.71
N TYR A 134 6.42 -6.60 17.07
CA TYR A 134 7.85 -6.52 17.29
C TYR A 134 8.41 -5.21 16.73
N PHE A 135 8.98 -4.38 17.61
CA PHE A 135 9.81 -3.24 17.25
C PHE A 135 11.25 -3.51 17.66
N PRO A 136 12.25 -3.31 16.77
CA PRO A 136 13.65 -3.35 17.17
C PRO A 136 13.91 -2.32 18.27
N SER A 137 14.63 -2.70 19.33
CA SER A 137 14.78 -1.86 20.54
C SER A 137 15.51 -0.54 20.33
N ASN A 138 16.19 -0.38 19.19
CA ASN A 138 16.97 0.80 18.84
C ASN A 138 16.23 1.82 17.97
N VAL A 139 14.95 1.60 17.61
CA VAL A 139 14.22 2.53 16.73
C VAL A 139 13.43 3.57 17.52
N THR A 140 13.45 4.81 17.06
CA THR A 140 12.77 5.95 17.69
C THR A 140 11.71 6.56 16.78
N LEU A 141 10.65 7.13 17.35
CA LEU A 141 9.62 7.79 16.57
C LEU A 141 10.20 9.06 15.93
N SER A 142 10.09 9.19 14.61
CA SER A 142 10.46 10.42 13.91
C SER A 142 9.38 11.47 14.13
N THR A 143 9.61 12.37 15.10
CA THR A 143 8.72 13.50 15.38
C THR A 143 8.79 14.52 14.24
N GLY A 144 7.62 15.04 13.82
CA GLY A 144 7.54 16.07 12.78
C GLY A 144 7.54 15.53 11.33
N LYS A 145 7.57 14.20 11.14
CA LYS A 145 7.38 13.57 9.84
C LYS A 145 6.10 12.72 9.83
N GLN A 146 5.27 12.87 8.80
CA GLN A 146 4.10 12.03 8.60
C GLN A 146 4.49 10.75 7.87
N ALA A 147 3.78 9.64 8.13
CA ALA A 147 3.89 8.47 7.27
C ALA A 147 3.29 8.76 5.88
N PRO A 148 3.84 8.15 4.82
CA PRO A 148 3.17 8.14 3.53
C PRO A 148 1.81 7.44 3.68
N LEU A 149 0.74 8.15 3.31
CA LEU A 149 -0.60 7.56 3.21
C LEU A 149 -0.72 6.91 1.83
N LEU A 150 -1.11 5.63 1.81
CA LEU A 150 -1.44 4.91 0.58
C LEU A 150 -2.96 4.73 0.55
N VAL A 151 -3.65 5.53 -0.28
CA VAL A 151 -5.07 5.35 -0.56
C VAL A 151 -5.19 4.96 -2.03
N GLY A 152 -5.33 3.66 -2.31
CA GLY A 152 -5.40 3.13 -3.67
C GLY A 152 -4.09 3.28 -4.46
N ASN A 153 -4.18 3.55 -5.77
CA ASN A 153 -3.01 3.75 -6.67
C ASN A 153 -2.30 5.10 -6.50
N VAL A 154 -2.61 5.87 -5.44
CA VAL A 154 -2.08 7.21 -5.23
C VAL A 154 -1.18 7.23 -4.00
N ILE A 155 0.11 7.52 -4.23
CA ILE A 155 1.07 7.80 -3.17
C ILE A 155 0.86 9.24 -2.73
N PHE A 156 0.29 9.46 -1.54
CA PHE A 156 0.24 10.78 -0.94
C PHE A 156 1.55 11.02 -0.19
N SER A 157 2.50 11.71 -0.85
CA SER A 157 3.60 12.34 -0.13
C SER A 157 3.10 13.67 0.45
N THR A 158 2.84 13.70 1.75
CA THR A 158 2.37 14.90 2.47
C THR A 158 3.49 15.91 2.68
N ILE A 159 4.06 16.42 1.59
CA ILE A 159 4.72 17.74 1.61
C ILE A 159 3.64 18.85 1.45
N PHE A 160 2.45 18.51 0.95
CA PHE A 160 1.37 19.49 0.65
C PHE A 160 0.01 19.19 1.32
N GLY A 161 -0.06 18.36 2.35
CA GLY A 161 -1.34 17.92 2.94
C GLY A 161 -2.30 19.05 3.36
N LYS A 162 -1.76 20.18 3.87
CA LYS A 162 -2.58 21.36 4.21
C LYS A 162 -3.05 22.17 3.00
N VAL A 163 -2.31 22.13 1.89
CA VAL A 163 -2.64 22.92 0.70
C VAL A 163 -3.71 22.20 -0.12
N GLU A 164 -3.61 20.89 -0.29
CA GLU A 164 -4.62 20.10 -1.00
C GLU A 164 -5.96 20.03 -0.27
N GLU A 165 -5.95 19.87 1.06
CA GLU A 165 -7.18 19.89 1.86
C GLU A 165 -7.88 21.26 1.76
N VAL A 166 -7.11 22.35 1.70
CA VAL A 166 -7.64 23.70 1.42
C VAL A 166 -8.16 23.81 -0.01
N ILE A 167 -7.47 23.28 -1.03
CA ILE A 167 -7.93 23.34 -2.42
C ILE A 167 -9.22 22.55 -2.61
N ILE A 168 -9.32 21.33 -2.05
CA ILE A 168 -10.54 20.51 -2.11
C ILE A 168 -11.66 21.17 -1.32
N GLY A 169 -11.37 21.69 -0.12
CA GLY A 169 -12.34 22.42 0.70
C GLY A 169 -12.88 23.67 -0.01
N VAL A 170 -12.00 24.49 -0.58
CA VAL A 170 -12.37 25.68 -1.36
C VAL A 170 -13.16 25.30 -2.62
N GLY A 171 -12.76 24.25 -3.32
CA GLY A 171 -13.47 23.74 -4.50
C GLY A 171 -14.88 23.25 -4.17
N ALA A 172 -15.05 22.51 -3.06
CA ALA A 172 -16.34 22.04 -2.59
C ALA A 172 -17.25 23.19 -2.16
N VAL A 173 -16.71 24.17 -1.43
CA VAL A 173 -17.45 25.39 -1.03
C VAL A 173 -17.86 26.21 -2.26
N ALA A 174 -16.96 26.38 -3.24
CA ALA A 174 -17.26 27.08 -4.48
C ALA A 174 -18.36 26.39 -5.28
N LEU A 175 -18.35 25.05 -5.37
CA LEU A 175 -19.42 24.27 -6.01
C LEU A 175 -20.76 24.44 -5.29
N VAL A 176 -20.77 24.40 -3.95
CA VAL A 176 -22.00 24.65 -3.16
C VAL A 176 -22.52 26.05 -3.41
N ILE A 177 -21.67 27.07 -3.43
CA ILE A 177 -22.04 28.45 -3.73
C ILE A 177 -22.63 28.55 -5.14
N ILE A 178 -21.96 28.00 -6.17
CA ILE A 178 -22.46 27.99 -7.55
C ILE A 178 -23.83 27.33 -7.64
N LEU A 179 -24.02 26.18 -6.99
CA LEU A 179 -25.29 25.45 -6.99
C LEU A 179 -26.40 26.22 -6.27
N LEU A 180 -26.08 26.92 -5.17
CA LEU A 180 -27.03 27.78 -4.47
C LEU A 180 -27.48 28.96 -5.34
N PHE A 181 -26.56 29.66 -6.01
CA PHE A 181 -26.87 30.77 -6.90
C PHE A 181 -27.56 30.34 -8.20
N ARG A 182 -27.26 29.14 -8.71
CA ARG A 182 -27.95 28.56 -9.86
C ARG A 182 -29.41 28.23 -9.51
N LYS A 183 -29.72 27.85 -8.27
CA LYS A 183 -31.09 27.60 -7.80
C LYS A 183 -31.89 28.89 -7.61
N THR A 184 -31.27 29.99 -7.20
CA THR A 184 -31.95 31.29 -7.07
C THR A 184 -32.33 31.90 -8.41
N ASN A 185 -31.54 31.66 -9.47
CA ASN A 185 -31.83 32.16 -10.82
C ASN A 185 -32.85 31.30 -11.61
N VAL A 186 -33.34 30.18 -11.06
CA VAL A 186 -34.38 29.34 -11.68
C VAL A 186 -35.79 29.76 -11.22
N LYS A 187 -35.95 30.91 -10.57
CA LYS A 187 -37.25 31.56 -10.39
C LYS A 187 -37.25 32.95 -11.04
N GLN A 188 -37.54 32.98 -12.34
CA GLN A 188 -38.44 33.96 -12.96
C GLN A 188 -38.65 33.62 -14.44
N ASN A 189 -39.93 33.37 -14.75
CA ASN A 189 -40.60 33.32 -16.05
C ASN A 189 -40.34 32.12 -16.97
#